data_AF-A0A969KET9-F1
#
_entry.id   AF-A0A969KET9-F1
#
_cell.length_a   1.000
_cell.length_b   1.000
_cell.length_c   1.000
_cell.angle_alpha   90.00
_cell.angle_beta   90.00
_cell.angle_gamma   90.00
#
_symmetry.space_group_name_H-M   'P 1'
#
loop_
_entity.id
_entity.type
_entity.pdbx_description
1 polymer ?
#
loop_
_entity_poly.entity_id
_entity_poly.type
_entity_poly.pdbx_seq_one_letter_code
_entity_poly.pdbx_strand_id
1 'polypeptide(L)'
;MNSRQIAEEATIQSFLNCYLRETGNFHILEANNSLTLQVKERTHAKSTIVCPLVQQNIEIIVGIKYWSPSDRHLFAFPLHYKCAARDQLLELDYLTLSTLLLKELSLSMGSTEPYDELVERIIQSCNNIEQFVEARQEKASELYDIKRNFGETEQSLVLGHHLHPTPKSRQGFLPQEMADYSPETEGEFALHYFRAHKSIILEGSTLEQSATKLIKTELRNDDAVAEDFKTTYCGEDDYALVPVHPWQGRWLLHSQKVQELLKQKLLEDLGQQGRKFKPTSSVRTVYNADARFMFKLSLNIKITNSVRANLFKELERGLEVDKIFSSTIGDDLRSHFPNFEVVRDPAYITIPLDGKESGFATILRANPFQTKAQQIEALDTDSETDVSCLIGLCQDAIDGSSSRLANIIRNLAKQENRSTTTVS
;
A
#
# COMPACT_ATOMS: atom_id res chain seq x y z
N MET A 1 -2.17 24.32 5.87
CA MET A 1 -1.53 23.47 6.89
C MET A 1 -0.17 23.07 6.36
N ASN A 2 0.86 22.95 7.20
CA ASN A 2 2.13 22.36 6.74
C ASN A 2 1.99 20.82 6.68
N SER A 3 2.97 20.16 6.06
CA SER A 3 3.05 18.70 5.95
C SER A 3 2.95 17.98 7.30
N ARG A 4 3.66 18.48 8.30
CA ARG A 4 3.67 17.93 9.66
C ARG A 4 2.28 17.86 10.28
N GLN A 5 1.54 18.97 10.22
CA GLN A 5 0.20 19.05 10.78
C GLN A 5 -0.75 18.06 10.08
N ILE A 6 -0.70 17.96 8.75
CA ILE A 6 -1.52 17.00 7.99
C ILE A 6 -1.20 15.56 8.42
N ALA A 7 0.08 15.25 8.62
CA ALA A 7 0.52 13.92 9.03
C ALA A 7 0.07 13.54 10.44
N GLU A 8 0.17 14.47 11.39
CA GLU A 8 -0.28 14.25 12.77
C GLU A 8 -1.80 14.11 12.84
N GLU A 9 -2.56 14.97 12.15
CA GLU A 9 -4.01 14.88 12.07
C GLU A 9 -4.44 13.55 11.41
N ALA A 10 -3.81 13.13 10.33
CA ALA A 10 -4.10 11.84 9.68
C ALA A 10 -3.76 10.63 10.58
N THR A 11 -2.68 10.72 11.35
CA THR A 11 -2.28 9.70 12.32
C THR A 11 -3.29 9.59 13.45
N ILE A 12 -3.71 10.71 14.05
CA ILE A 12 -4.78 10.76 15.05
C ILE A 12 -6.09 10.21 14.46
N GLN A 13 -6.44 10.66 13.26
CA GLN A 13 -7.69 10.28 12.58
C GLN A 13 -7.79 8.77 12.38
N SER A 14 -6.71 8.12 11.92
CA SER A 14 -6.67 6.68 11.70
C SER A 14 -6.60 5.89 13.01
N PHE A 15 -5.73 6.30 13.94
CA PHE A 15 -5.54 5.62 15.22
C PHE A 15 -6.81 5.65 16.09
N LEU A 16 -7.40 6.84 16.27
CA LEU A 16 -8.57 6.99 17.12
C LEU A 16 -9.81 6.33 16.51
N ASN A 17 -10.00 6.33 15.19
CA ASN A 17 -11.08 5.56 14.57
C ASN A 17 -10.93 4.05 14.86
N CYS A 18 -9.71 3.49 14.80
CA CYS A 18 -9.49 2.09 15.21
C CYS A 18 -9.87 1.86 16.67
N TYR A 19 -9.39 2.72 17.57
CA TYR A 19 -9.67 2.62 19.00
C TYR A 19 -11.17 2.66 19.29
N LEU A 20 -11.89 3.64 18.73
CA LEU A 20 -13.33 3.79 18.94
C LEU A 20 -14.10 2.59 18.41
N ARG A 21 -13.75 2.12 17.21
CA ARG A 21 -14.38 0.95 16.58
C ARG A 21 -14.18 -0.33 17.36
N GLU A 22 -12.97 -0.57 17.86
CA GLU A 22 -12.60 -1.83 18.51
C GLU A 22 -13.02 -1.88 19.98
N THR A 23 -13.09 -0.73 20.66
CA THR A 23 -13.40 -0.67 22.10
C THR A 23 -14.83 -0.23 22.40
N GLY A 24 -15.45 0.55 21.52
CA GLY A 24 -16.68 1.27 21.82
C GLY A 24 -16.56 2.24 23.00
N ASN A 25 -15.33 2.58 23.43
CA ASN A 25 -15.09 3.32 24.66
C ASN A 25 -15.23 4.83 24.47
N PHE A 26 -16.47 5.30 24.36
CA PHE A 26 -16.80 6.71 24.29
C PHE A 26 -18.22 6.97 24.81
N HIS A 27 -18.51 8.21 25.16
CA HIS A 27 -19.87 8.70 25.30
C HIS A 27 -20.03 10.08 24.65
N ILE A 28 -21.23 10.34 24.14
CA ILE A 28 -21.56 11.61 23.48
C ILE A 28 -21.97 12.62 24.55
N LEU A 29 -21.44 13.84 24.46
CA LEU A 29 -21.85 14.94 25.34
C LEU A 29 -23.07 15.66 24.76
N GLU A 30 -23.93 16.15 25.66
CA GLU A 30 -25.05 17.00 25.27
C GLU A 30 -24.57 18.32 24.65
N ALA A 31 -25.39 18.88 23.76
CA ALA A 31 -25.03 20.10 23.01
C ALA A 31 -24.87 21.35 23.89
N ASN A 32 -25.55 21.39 25.04
CA ASN A 32 -25.49 22.47 26.04
C ASN A 32 -24.39 22.25 27.11
N ASN A 33 -23.68 21.12 27.08
CA ASN A 33 -22.60 20.84 28.03
C ASN A 33 -21.48 21.88 27.86
N SER A 34 -20.91 22.37 28.97
CA SER A 34 -19.87 23.40 28.96
C SER A 34 -18.63 23.00 28.16
N LEU A 35 -18.22 21.73 28.20
CA LEU A 35 -17.11 21.21 27.40
C LEU A 35 -17.45 21.19 25.91
N THR A 36 -18.68 20.82 25.57
CA THR A 36 -19.16 20.85 24.18
C THR A 36 -19.12 22.26 23.61
N LEU A 37 -19.55 23.27 24.39
CA LEU A 37 -19.48 24.68 23.99
C LEU A 37 -18.03 25.14 23.80
N GLN A 38 -17.12 24.82 24.74
CA GLN A 38 -15.69 25.15 24.62
C GLN A 38 -15.02 24.52 23.40
N VAL A 39 -15.29 23.23 23.13
CA VAL A 39 -14.75 22.52 21.96
C VAL A 39 -15.31 23.10 20.67
N LYS A 40 -16.61 23.40 20.64
CA LYS A 40 -17.28 24.00 19.47
C LYS A 40 -16.72 25.39 19.14
N GLU A 41 -16.46 26.22 20.16
CA GLU A 41 -15.83 27.54 19.98
C GLU A 41 -14.42 27.43 19.40
N ARG A 42 -13.65 26.41 19.79
CA ARG A 42 -12.25 26.21 19.36
C ARG A 42 -12.10 25.53 18.00
N THR A 43 -13.01 24.62 17.64
CA THR A 43 -12.82 23.68 16.53
C THR A 43 -13.95 23.68 15.50
N HIS A 44 -15.05 24.40 15.76
CA HIS A 44 -16.29 24.36 14.97
C HIS A 44 -16.91 22.96 14.84
N ALA A 45 -16.67 22.07 15.82
CA ALA A 45 -17.29 20.75 15.90
C ALA A 45 -18.83 20.82 15.92
N LYS A 46 -19.48 19.80 15.34
CA LYS A 46 -20.95 19.65 15.37
C LYS A 46 -21.43 19.01 16.66
N SER A 47 -20.64 18.08 17.20
CA SER A 47 -20.87 17.40 18.46
C SER A 47 -19.52 17.07 19.11
N THR A 48 -19.56 16.64 20.36
CA THR A 48 -18.36 16.27 21.13
C THR A 48 -18.56 14.90 21.77
N ILE A 49 -17.51 14.08 21.76
CA ILE A 49 -17.45 12.84 22.52
C ILE A 49 -16.36 12.93 23.58
N VAL A 50 -16.48 12.09 24.61
CA VAL A 50 -15.44 11.85 25.60
C VAL A 50 -15.05 10.38 25.55
N CYS A 51 -13.75 10.11 25.46
CA CYS A 51 -13.18 8.78 25.60
C CYS A 51 -12.55 8.69 26.99
N PRO A 52 -13.19 8.00 27.96
CA PRO A 52 -12.67 7.93 29.32
C PRO A 52 -11.52 6.92 29.43
N LEU A 53 -10.40 7.36 30.00
CA LEU A 53 -9.26 6.51 30.37
C LEU A 53 -9.30 6.29 31.88
N VAL A 54 -10.18 5.38 32.30
CA VAL A 54 -10.57 5.18 33.70
C VAL A 54 -9.38 4.76 34.56
N GLN A 55 -8.49 3.91 34.04
CA GLN A 55 -7.32 3.44 34.79
C GLN A 55 -6.29 4.56 35.04
N GLN A 56 -6.34 5.61 34.22
CA GLN A 56 -5.41 6.74 34.30
C GLN A 56 -6.04 8.00 34.88
N ASN A 57 -7.36 8.02 35.15
CA ASN A 57 -8.12 9.21 35.54
C ASN A 57 -7.93 10.38 34.55
N ILE A 58 -7.96 10.06 33.26
CA ILE A 58 -7.85 11.02 32.15
C ILE A 58 -9.10 10.91 31.28
N GLU A 59 -9.56 12.04 30.77
CA GLU A 59 -10.61 12.11 29.75
C GLU A 59 -10.02 12.68 28.47
N ILE A 60 -10.21 12.00 27.34
CA ILE A 60 -9.91 12.53 26.01
C ILE A 60 -11.20 13.15 25.47
N ILE A 61 -11.14 14.41 25.04
CA ILE A 61 -12.26 15.19 24.55
C ILE A 61 -12.06 15.43 23.05
N VAL A 62 -13.03 14.99 22.25
CA VAL A 62 -12.91 14.93 20.79
C VAL A 62 -14.09 15.65 20.15
N GLY A 63 -13.81 16.70 19.39
CA GLY A 63 -14.79 17.33 18.53
C GLY A 63 -15.06 16.48 17.28
N ILE A 64 -16.32 16.38 16.87
CA ILE A 64 -16.75 15.60 15.71
C ILE A 64 -17.24 16.54 14.59
N LYS A 65 -16.63 16.44 13.40
CA LYS A 65 -17.13 17.06 12.16
C LYS A 65 -18.21 16.19 11.51
N TYR A 66 -18.00 14.88 11.52
CA TYR A 66 -18.93 13.89 10.96
C TYR A 66 -18.85 12.58 11.74
N TRP A 67 -20.00 12.10 12.19
CA TRP A 67 -20.14 10.78 12.80
C TRP A 67 -20.59 9.78 11.74
N SER A 68 -19.69 8.88 11.33
CA SER A 68 -20.01 7.87 10.31
C SER A 68 -20.69 6.64 10.91
N PRO A 69 -21.72 6.07 10.25
CA PRO A 69 -22.26 4.76 10.59
C PRO A 69 -21.32 3.59 10.23
N SER A 70 -20.24 3.85 9.50
CA SER A 70 -19.21 2.87 9.11
C SER A 70 -17.89 3.06 9.87
N ASP A 71 -17.92 3.70 11.04
CA ASP A 71 -16.78 3.91 11.95
C ASP A 71 -15.60 4.72 11.39
N ARG A 72 -15.76 5.32 10.20
CA ARG A 72 -14.86 6.34 9.65
C ARG A 72 -15.34 7.73 10.05
N HIS A 73 -15.27 8.06 11.33
CA HIS A 73 -15.62 9.39 11.82
C HIS A 73 -14.62 10.44 11.29
N LEU A 74 -15.02 11.71 11.25
CA LEU A 74 -14.13 12.83 10.97
C LEU A 74 -14.04 13.73 12.21
N PHE A 75 -12.83 13.97 12.69
CA PHE A 75 -12.61 14.75 13.90
C PHE A 75 -12.37 16.24 13.60
N ALA A 76 -12.68 17.07 14.59
CA ALA A 76 -12.39 18.49 14.59
C ALA A 76 -11.14 18.74 15.43
N PHE A 77 -10.07 19.25 14.78
CA PHE A 77 -8.79 19.51 15.40
C PHE A 77 -8.69 20.95 15.92
N PRO A 78 -7.88 21.20 16.97
CA PRO A 78 -7.12 20.21 17.74
C PRO A 78 -8.00 19.37 18.70
N LEU A 79 -7.53 18.17 19.06
CA LEU A 79 -8.11 17.34 20.12
C LEU A 79 -7.57 17.76 21.49
N HIS A 80 -8.29 17.41 22.56
CA HIS A 80 -7.91 17.80 23.91
C HIS A 80 -7.98 16.63 24.89
N TYR A 81 -7.28 16.75 26.01
CA TYR A 81 -7.44 15.88 27.17
C TYR A 81 -7.53 16.70 28.46
N LYS A 82 -8.05 16.06 29.51
CA LYS A 82 -8.15 16.61 30.86
C LYS A 82 -7.78 15.53 31.87
N CYS A 83 -7.06 15.92 32.92
CA CYS A 83 -6.74 15.04 34.05
C CYS A 83 -7.64 15.37 35.24
N ALA A 84 -8.03 14.39 36.04
CA ALA A 84 -8.91 14.61 37.20
C ALA A 84 -8.41 15.70 38.18
N ALA A 85 -7.09 15.85 38.32
CA ALA A 85 -6.48 16.83 39.22
C ALA A 85 -6.44 18.28 38.68
N ARG A 86 -6.77 18.52 37.41
CA ARG A 86 -6.77 19.85 36.78
C ARG A 86 -7.95 20.02 35.85
N ASP A 87 -8.79 21.01 36.14
CA ASP A 87 -9.92 21.39 35.28
C ASP A 87 -9.48 22.31 34.13
N GLN A 88 -8.50 21.86 33.36
CA GLN A 88 -7.97 22.57 32.19
C GLN A 88 -7.89 21.63 31.00
N LEU A 89 -8.41 22.08 29.85
CA LEU A 89 -8.22 21.41 28.57
C LEU A 89 -6.78 21.61 28.08
N LEU A 90 -6.09 20.51 27.85
CA LEU A 90 -4.75 20.46 27.27
C LEU A 90 -4.85 19.89 25.86
N GLU A 91 -4.16 20.49 24.91
CA GLU A 91 -4.12 20.01 23.52
C GLU A 91 -3.42 18.64 23.43
N LEU A 92 -3.92 17.75 22.57
CA LEU A 92 -3.35 16.44 22.30
C LEU A 92 -2.56 16.45 20.99
N ASP A 93 -1.28 16.08 21.08
CA ASP A 93 -0.52 15.60 19.93
C ASP A 93 -0.77 14.09 19.68
N TYR A 94 -0.37 13.61 18.50
CA TYR A 94 -0.59 12.22 18.08
C TYR A 94 0.11 11.19 18.97
N LEU A 95 1.29 11.51 19.52
CA LEU A 95 2.09 10.59 20.31
C LEU A 95 1.52 10.48 21.72
N THR A 96 1.17 11.60 22.34
CA THR A 96 0.48 11.66 23.63
C THR A 96 -0.85 10.92 23.55
N LEU A 97 -1.68 11.17 22.53
CA LEU A 97 -2.93 10.44 22.32
C LEU A 97 -2.68 8.93 22.24
N SER A 98 -1.79 8.51 21.34
CA SER A 98 -1.55 7.10 21.07
C SER A 98 -1.02 6.37 22.31
N THR A 99 -0.06 6.97 23.02
CA THR A 99 0.54 6.38 24.21
C THR A 99 -0.44 6.29 25.38
N LEU A 100 -1.29 7.30 25.59
CA LEU A 100 -2.35 7.25 26.60
C LEU A 100 -3.38 6.14 26.32
N LEU A 101 -3.82 6.02 25.06
CA LEU A 101 -4.75 4.97 24.65
C LEU A 101 -4.14 3.57 24.76
N LEU A 102 -2.88 3.39 24.34
CA LEU A 102 -2.17 2.10 24.49
C LEU A 102 -1.96 1.74 25.95
N LYS A 103 -1.61 2.72 26.80
CA LYS A 103 -1.47 2.49 28.23
C LYS A 103 -2.79 2.09 28.87
N GLU A 104 -3.89 2.72 28.47
CA GLU A 104 -5.23 2.36 28.95
C GLU A 104 -5.58 0.91 28.59
N LEU A 105 -5.33 0.52 27.34
CA LEU A 105 -5.55 -0.86 26.87
C LEU A 105 -4.68 -1.87 27.61
N SER A 106 -3.40 -1.57 27.83
CA SER A 106 -2.51 -2.43 28.60
C SER A 106 -3.01 -2.62 30.04
N LEU A 107 -3.43 -1.53 30.70
CA LEU A 107 -3.95 -1.58 32.07
C LEU A 107 -5.29 -2.33 32.14
N SER A 108 -6.21 -2.09 31.20
CA SER A 108 -7.54 -2.72 31.21
C SER A 108 -7.49 -4.23 30.93
N MET A 109 -6.55 -4.67 30.09
CA MET A 109 -6.33 -6.10 29.81
C MET A 109 -5.41 -6.78 30.83
N GLY A 110 -4.80 -6.04 31.77
CA GLY A 110 -3.75 -6.55 32.65
C GLY A 110 -2.52 -7.06 31.88
N SER A 111 -2.28 -6.53 30.68
CA SER A 111 -1.19 -6.96 29.80
C SER A 111 0.13 -6.32 30.19
N THR A 112 1.16 -7.14 30.32
CA THR A 112 2.56 -6.72 30.52
C THR A 112 3.35 -6.69 29.21
N GLU A 113 2.72 -7.00 28.08
CA GLU A 113 3.38 -6.98 26.77
C GLU A 113 3.83 -5.55 26.43
N PRO A 114 5.09 -5.37 26.01
CA PRO A 114 5.58 -4.06 25.60
C PRO A 114 4.90 -3.64 24.28
N TYR A 115 4.50 -2.37 24.21
CA TYR A 115 3.90 -1.75 23.03
C TYR A 115 4.87 -0.75 22.36
N ASP A 116 6.16 -0.86 22.64
CA ASP A 116 7.23 -0.03 22.10
C ASP A 116 7.38 -0.19 20.59
N GLU A 117 7.31 -1.42 20.05
CA GLU A 117 7.30 -1.65 18.59
C GLU A 117 6.13 -0.90 17.93
N LEU A 118 4.94 -0.93 18.55
CA LEU A 118 3.78 -0.23 18.01
C LEU A 118 3.97 1.30 18.05
N VAL A 119 4.51 1.84 19.14
CA VAL A 119 4.81 3.28 19.23
C VAL A 119 5.85 3.70 18.19
N GLU A 120 6.92 2.92 18.00
CA GLU A 120 7.91 3.17 16.94
C GLU A 120 7.23 3.21 15.57
N ARG A 121 6.32 2.28 15.30
CA ARG A 121 5.58 2.22 14.03
C ARG A 121 4.60 3.38 13.85
N ILE A 122 4.00 3.89 14.92
CA ILE A 122 3.15 5.09 14.87
C ILE A 122 3.99 6.30 14.48
N ILE A 123 5.14 6.50 15.14
CA ILE A 123 6.08 7.58 14.82
C ILE A 123 6.56 7.45 13.39
N GLN A 124 6.99 6.26 12.97
CA GLN A 124 7.44 6.01 11.60
C GLN A 124 6.33 6.27 10.58
N SER A 125 5.10 5.85 10.86
CA SER A 125 3.96 6.11 9.98
C SER A 125 3.67 7.60 9.85
N CYS A 126 3.70 8.36 10.95
CA CYS A 126 3.50 9.81 10.93
C CYS A 126 4.59 10.51 10.10
N ASN A 127 5.86 10.18 10.35
CA ASN A 127 6.99 10.79 9.62
C ASN A 127 6.95 10.44 8.12
N ASN A 128 6.53 9.23 7.77
CA ASN A 128 6.36 8.84 6.37
C ASN A 128 5.22 9.62 5.71
N ILE A 129 4.07 9.80 6.39
CA ILE A 129 2.98 10.62 5.85
C ILE A 129 3.44 12.06 5.64
N GLU A 130 4.20 12.64 6.57
CA GLU A 130 4.78 13.98 6.42
C GLU A 130 5.63 14.08 5.15
N GLN A 131 6.60 13.17 4.97
CA GLN A 131 7.45 13.11 3.79
C GLN A 131 6.64 12.96 2.48
N PHE A 132 5.60 12.13 2.50
CA PHE A 132 4.76 11.92 1.31
C PHE A 132 3.89 13.13 0.98
N VAL A 133 3.36 13.81 2.00
CA VAL A 133 2.62 15.06 1.82
C VAL A 133 3.55 16.12 1.23
N GLU A 134 4.78 16.25 1.74
CA GLU A 134 5.79 17.17 1.18
C GLU A 134 6.09 16.87 -0.29
N ALA A 135 6.36 15.60 -0.62
CA ALA A 135 6.67 15.17 -1.98
C ALA A 135 5.52 15.43 -2.97
N ARG A 136 4.27 15.51 -2.48
CA ARG A 136 3.08 15.68 -3.31
C ARG A 136 2.48 17.08 -3.24
N GLN A 137 2.96 17.95 -2.35
CA GLN A 137 2.30 19.22 -2.06
C GLN A 137 2.20 20.13 -3.28
N GLU A 138 3.27 20.22 -4.08
CA GLU A 138 3.29 21.05 -5.29
C GLU A 138 2.36 20.53 -6.40
N LYS A 139 2.08 19.22 -6.41
CA LYS A 139 1.25 18.53 -7.39
C LYS A 139 -0.06 18.00 -6.79
N ALA A 140 -0.51 18.59 -5.67
CA ALA A 140 -1.63 18.07 -4.92
C ALA A 140 -2.92 18.01 -5.75
N SER A 141 -3.15 19.00 -6.63
CA SER A 141 -4.33 19.04 -7.51
C SER A 141 -4.39 17.83 -8.46
N GLU A 142 -3.24 17.37 -8.96
CA GLU A 142 -3.19 16.24 -9.89
C GLU A 142 -3.76 14.96 -9.24
N LEU A 143 -3.52 14.76 -7.93
CA LEU A 143 -4.05 13.61 -7.18
C LEU A 143 -5.58 13.49 -7.26
N TYR A 144 -6.26 14.62 -7.45
CA TYR A 144 -7.72 14.73 -7.41
C TYR A 144 -8.35 15.03 -8.77
N ASP A 145 -7.57 14.94 -9.85
CA ASP A 145 -8.05 15.05 -11.22
C ASP A 145 -9.07 13.95 -11.56
N ILE A 146 -9.99 14.27 -12.47
CA ILE A 146 -11.13 13.40 -12.79
C ILE A 146 -10.66 12.11 -13.47
N LYS A 147 -9.70 12.21 -14.40
CA LYS A 147 -9.14 11.06 -15.13
C LYS A 147 -7.72 10.78 -14.67
N ARG A 148 -7.41 9.52 -14.39
CA ARG A 148 -6.05 9.07 -14.05
C ARG A 148 -5.82 7.65 -14.53
N ASN A 149 -4.63 7.36 -15.05
CA ASN A 149 -4.30 6.00 -15.48
C ASN A 149 -3.97 5.09 -14.29
N PHE A 150 -3.77 3.79 -14.56
CA PHE A 150 -3.48 2.79 -13.53
C PHE A 150 -2.26 3.14 -12.66
N GLY A 151 -1.13 3.50 -13.27
CA GLY A 151 0.09 3.80 -12.51
C GLY A 151 -0.08 5.01 -11.59
N GLU A 152 -0.74 6.04 -12.11
CA GLU A 152 -1.07 7.26 -11.39
C GLU A 152 -2.03 7.06 -10.21
N THR A 153 -2.99 6.13 -10.31
CA THR A 153 -3.92 5.85 -9.22
C THR A 153 -3.34 4.91 -8.18
N GLU A 154 -2.45 4.00 -8.56
CA GLU A 154 -1.70 3.17 -7.62
C GLU A 154 -0.72 3.98 -6.75
N GLN A 155 -0.25 5.13 -7.25
CA GLN A 155 0.65 6.06 -6.54
C GLN A 155 -0.08 7.20 -5.78
N SER A 156 -1.42 7.21 -5.78
CA SER A 156 -2.19 8.36 -5.23
C SER A 156 -2.54 8.27 -3.74
N LEU A 157 -2.39 7.10 -3.11
CA LEU A 157 -2.76 6.87 -1.71
C LEU A 157 -1.69 7.43 -0.75
N VAL A 158 -1.66 8.74 -0.53
CA VAL A 158 -0.70 9.43 0.35
C VAL A 158 -0.88 9.13 1.84
N LEU A 159 -2.11 9.18 2.36
CA LEU A 159 -2.41 9.07 3.81
C LEU A 159 -2.53 7.62 4.30
N GLY A 160 -2.89 6.70 3.40
CA GLY A 160 -2.99 5.27 3.69
C GLY A 160 -4.35 4.86 4.26
N HIS A 161 -4.40 3.70 4.91
CA HIS A 161 -5.65 3.13 5.40
C HIS A 161 -6.20 3.89 6.61
N HIS A 162 -7.39 4.47 6.46
CA HIS A 162 -8.07 5.25 7.52
C HIS A 162 -8.50 4.46 8.77
N LEU A 163 -8.36 3.13 8.78
CA LEU A 163 -8.75 2.23 9.87
C LEU A 163 -7.60 1.25 10.15
N HIS A 164 -6.38 1.77 10.18
CA HIS A 164 -5.21 1.05 10.64
C HIS A 164 -4.36 2.01 11.48
N PRO A 165 -3.79 1.62 12.63
CA PRO A 165 -3.06 2.54 13.51
C PRO A 165 -1.73 3.03 12.94
N THR A 166 -1.11 2.27 12.02
CA THR A 166 0.19 2.60 11.41
C THR A 166 0.16 2.41 9.88
N PRO A 167 -0.71 3.13 9.13
CA PRO A 167 -1.03 2.79 7.75
C PRO A 167 0.15 2.95 6.78
N LYS A 168 1.14 3.78 7.13
CA LYS A 168 2.34 4.07 6.34
C LYS A 168 3.65 3.65 7.02
N SER A 169 3.59 2.85 8.10
CA SER A 169 4.80 2.25 8.67
C SER A 169 5.41 1.24 7.68
N ARG A 170 6.73 1.34 7.51
CA ARG A 170 7.56 0.51 6.61
C ARG A 170 8.87 0.18 7.32
N GLN A 171 8.81 -0.63 8.37
CA GLN A 171 10.01 -1.00 9.15
C GLN A 171 10.99 -1.79 8.28
N GLY A 172 12.14 -1.20 7.97
CA GLY A 172 13.22 -1.82 7.19
C GLY A 172 13.79 -0.95 6.07
N PHE A 173 13.03 0.01 5.55
CA PHE A 173 13.57 0.99 4.59
C PHE A 173 14.34 2.10 5.30
N LEU A 174 15.48 2.47 4.73
CA LEU A 174 16.17 3.70 5.09
C LEU A 174 15.42 4.91 4.51
N PRO A 175 15.46 6.10 5.14
CA PRO A 175 14.75 7.29 4.64
C PRO A 175 15.08 7.64 3.18
N GLN A 176 16.33 7.44 2.76
CA GLN A 176 16.79 7.68 1.38
C GLN A 176 16.19 6.68 0.36
N GLU A 177 15.88 5.46 0.81
CA GLU A 177 15.29 4.41 -0.04
C GLU A 177 13.79 4.63 -0.24
N MET A 178 13.15 5.39 0.65
CA MET A 178 11.74 5.72 0.55
C MET A 178 11.43 6.53 -0.70
N ALA A 179 12.35 7.39 -1.17
CA ALA A 179 12.13 8.19 -2.38
C ALA A 179 11.91 7.30 -3.63
N ASP A 180 12.67 6.21 -3.75
CA ASP A 180 12.61 5.32 -4.92
C ASP A 180 11.56 4.21 -4.75
N TYR A 181 11.40 3.67 -3.54
CA TYR A 181 10.58 2.47 -3.31
C TYR A 181 9.14 2.79 -2.88
N SER A 182 8.79 4.06 -2.66
CA SER A 182 7.46 4.46 -2.23
C SER A 182 6.57 4.86 -3.41
N PRO A 183 5.34 4.35 -3.49
CA PRO A 183 4.35 4.83 -4.46
C PRO A 183 4.07 6.32 -4.30
N GLU A 184 4.02 6.80 -3.06
CA GLU A 184 3.58 8.15 -2.72
C GLU A 184 4.58 9.25 -3.11
N THR A 185 5.83 8.88 -3.39
CA THR A 185 6.88 9.78 -3.88
C THR A 185 7.02 9.72 -5.41
N GLU A 186 6.09 9.05 -6.11
CA GLU A 186 6.23 8.70 -7.53
C GLU A 186 7.52 7.91 -7.83
N GLY A 187 8.00 7.14 -6.85
CA GLY A 187 9.25 6.40 -6.96
C GLY A 187 9.29 5.42 -8.13
N GLU A 188 10.49 5.15 -8.63
CA GLU A 188 10.72 4.21 -9.72
C GLU A 188 12.11 3.58 -9.60
N PHE A 189 12.22 2.28 -9.88
CA PHE A 189 13.51 1.57 -9.80
C PHE A 189 13.60 0.42 -10.78
N ALA A 190 14.82 0.12 -11.24
CA ALA A 190 15.09 -1.08 -12.02
C ALA A 190 15.10 -2.31 -11.10
N LEU A 191 14.63 -3.45 -11.60
CA LEU A 191 14.63 -4.69 -10.83
C LEU A 191 16.06 -5.19 -10.64
N HIS A 192 16.32 -5.83 -9.51
CA HIS A 192 17.60 -6.49 -9.23
C HIS A 192 17.50 -7.94 -9.67
N TYR A 193 18.49 -8.42 -10.42
CA TYR A 193 18.47 -9.78 -10.97
C TYR A 193 19.57 -10.65 -10.37
N PHE A 194 19.20 -11.91 -10.13
CA PHE A 194 20.16 -12.99 -9.94
C PHE A 194 20.07 -13.93 -11.13
N ARG A 195 21.23 -14.47 -11.56
CA ARG A 195 21.27 -15.60 -12.49
C ARG A 195 21.47 -16.88 -11.69
N ALA A 196 20.58 -17.84 -11.89
CA ALA A 196 20.51 -19.04 -11.07
C ALA A 196 20.45 -20.28 -11.96
N HIS A 197 21.26 -21.30 -11.66
CA HIS A 197 21.22 -22.55 -12.39
C HIS A 197 19.84 -23.22 -12.20
N LYS A 198 19.29 -23.83 -13.25
CA LYS A 198 17.94 -24.44 -13.22
C LYS A 198 17.77 -25.49 -12.12
N SER A 199 18.85 -26.14 -11.67
CA SER A 199 18.80 -27.14 -10.60
C SER A 199 18.40 -26.59 -9.22
N ILE A 200 18.41 -25.26 -9.02
CA ILE A 200 17.98 -24.61 -7.77
C ILE A 200 16.71 -23.77 -7.93
N ILE A 201 16.07 -23.85 -9.11
CA ILE A 201 14.88 -23.07 -9.43
C ILE A 201 13.63 -23.89 -9.16
N LEU A 202 12.64 -23.24 -8.57
CA LEU A 202 11.25 -23.66 -8.56
C LEU A 202 10.44 -22.62 -9.34
N GLU A 203 9.79 -23.04 -10.41
CA GLU A 203 8.95 -22.18 -11.24
C GLU A 203 7.66 -22.88 -11.64
N GLY A 204 6.64 -22.10 -11.97
CA GLY A 204 5.39 -22.59 -12.53
C GLY A 204 4.83 -21.57 -13.51
N SER A 205 4.11 -22.05 -14.53
CA SER A 205 3.49 -21.23 -15.56
C SER A 205 2.26 -21.94 -16.13
N THR A 206 1.18 -21.19 -16.34
CA THR A 206 0.00 -21.62 -17.11
C THR A 206 0.07 -21.21 -18.58
N LEU A 207 1.04 -20.40 -18.95
CA LEU A 207 1.32 -20.00 -20.34
C LEU A 207 2.13 -21.08 -21.06
N GLU A 208 2.20 -21.00 -22.39
CA GLU A 208 3.02 -21.91 -23.21
C GLU A 208 4.52 -21.89 -22.85
N GLN A 209 4.98 -20.76 -22.28
CA GLN A 209 6.38 -20.54 -21.92
C GLN A 209 6.58 -20.65 -20.41
N SER A 210 7.73 -21.17 -19.98
CA SER A 210 8.13 -21.14 -18.56
C SER A 210 8.38 -19.72 -18.07
N ALA A 211 8.32 -19.50 -16.75
CA ALA A 211 8.61 -18.20 -16.14
C ALA A 211 10.02 -17.70 -16.53
N THR A 212 11.01 -18.60 -16.56
CA THR A 212 12.36 -18.35 -17.03
C THR A 212 12.37 -17.76 -18.44
N LYS A 213 11.64 -18.37 -19.38
CA LYS A 213 11.59 -17.92 -20.78
C LYS A 213 10.84 -16.60 -20.92
N LEU A 214 9.76 -16.41 -20.14
CA LEU A 214 9.00 -15.17 -20.09
C LEU A 214 9.89 -14.00 -19.62
N ILE A 215 10.61 -14.16 -18.52
CA ILE A 215 11.51 -13.13 -17.95
C ILE A 215 12.65 -12.79 -18.92
N LYS A 216 13.33 -13.80 -19.49
CA LYS A 216 14.38 -13.56 -20.48
C LYS A 216 13.87 -12.83 -21.71
N THR A 217 12.62 -13.10 -22.11
CA THR A 217 11.98 -12.40 -23.23
C THR A 217 11.63 -10.96 -22.88
N GLU A 218 11.15 -10.68 -21.66
CA GLU A 218 10.96 -9.29 -21.19
C GLU A 218 12.26 -8.49 -21.28
N LEU A 219 13.36 -9.02 -20.74
CA LEU A 219 14.66 -8.33 -20.75
C LEU A 219 15.26 -8.19 -22.16
N ARG A 220 15.07 -9.18 -23.04
CA ARG A 220 15.52 -9.10 -24.44
C ARG A 220 14.80 -7.98 -25.20
N ASN A 221 13.51 -7.82 -24.94
CA ASN A 221 12.66 -6.80 -25.56
C ASN A 221 12.73 -5.45 -24.83
N ASP A 222 13.64 -5.30 -23.87
CA ASP A 222 13.81 -4.08 -23.11
C ASP A 222 14.97 -3.24 -23.64
N ASP A 223 14.64 -2.09 -24.21
CA ASP A 223 15.60 -1.15 -24.78
C ASP A 223 16.53 -0.53 -23.72
N ALA A 224 16.12 -0.55 -22.45
CA ALA A 224 16.95 -0.10 -21.33
C ALA A 224 18.02 -1.14 -20.89
N VAL A 225 17.96 -2.38 -21.39
CA VAL A 225 18.95 -3.42 -21.10
C VAL A 225 20.07 -3.35 -22.14
N ALA A 226 21.33 -3.34 -21.70
CA ALA A 226 22.48 -3.31 -22.61
C ALA A 226 22.54 -4.57 -23.50
N GLU A 227 22.92 -4.41 -24.77
CA GLU A 227 23.00 -5.53 -25.73
C GLU A 227 23.97 -6.64 -25.30
N ASP A 228 25.08 -6.28 -24.64
CA ASP A 228 26.02 -7.27 -24.08
C ASP A 228 25.36 -8.09 -22.96
N PHE A 229 24.50 -7.47 -22.14
CA PHE A 229 23.73 -8.17 -21.12
C PHE A 229 22.72 -9.13 -21.76
N LYS A 230 21.99 -8.67 -22.78
CA LYS A 230 21.02 -9.51 -23.51
C LYS A 230 21.70 -10.72 -24.13
N THR A 231 22.82 -10.50 -24.82
CA THR A 231 23.59 -11.55 -25.49
C THR A 231 24.13 -12.56 -24.48
N THR A 232 24.62 -12.09 -23.33
CA THR A 232 25.23 -12.94 -22.30
C THR A 232 24.21 -13.75 -21.50
N TYR A 233 23.08 -13.13 -21.12
CA TYR A 233 22.20 -13.67 -20.08
C TYR A 233 20.77 -13.99 -20.54
N CYS A 234 20.32 -13.43 -21.66
CA CYS A 234 18.96 -13.64 -22.16
C CYS A 234 18.87 -14.75 -23.22
N GLY A 235 19.96 -15.48 -23.50
CA GLY A 235 19.97 -16.64 -24.39
C GLY A 235 19.27 -17.87 -23.80
N GLU A 236 19.10 -18.92 -24.61
CA GLU A 236 18.69 -20.25 -24.13
C GLU A 236 19.90 -20.96 -23.53
N ASP A 237 19.87 -21.24 -22.22
CA ASP A 237 20.91 -21.91 -21.46
C ASP A 237 20.33 -22.61 -20.22
N ASP A 238 21.18 -23.21 -19.38
CA ASP A 238 20.80 -23.91 -18.14
C ASP A 238 20.57 -22.97 -16.94
N TYR A 239 20.41 -21.67 -17.18
CA TYR A 239 20.20 -20.67 -16.14
C TYR A 239 18.90 -19.91 -16.32
N ALA A 240 18.30 -19.52 -15.20
CA ALA A 240 17.18 -18.59 -15.14
C ALA A 240 17.66 -17.23 -14.64
N LEU A 241 16.90 -16.18 -14.99
CA LEU A 241 17.04 -14.85 -14.41
C LEU A 241 15.90 -14.66 -13.41
N VAL A 242 16.24 -14.36 -12.16
CA VAL A 242 15.29 -14.21 -11.06
C VAL A 242 15.22 -12.72 -10.66
N PRO A 243 14.15 -12.00 -11.07
CA PRO A 243 13.93 -10.62 -10.65
C PRO A 243 13.54 -10.58 -9.17
N VAL A 244 14.14 -9.67 -8.42
CA VAL A 244 13.78 -9.35 -7.04
C VAL A 244 13.75 -7.84 -6.83
N HIS A 245 13.11 -7.40 -5.75
CA HIS A 245 13.17 -6.00 -5.33
C HIS A 245 14.62 -5.62 -4.96
N PRO A 246 15.16 -4.45 -5.33
CA PRO A 246 16.56 -4.10 -5.03
C PRO A 246 16.92 -4.14 -3.53
N TRP A 247 16.03 -3.65 -2.66
CA TRP A 247 16.16 -3.85 -1.21
C TRP A 247 16.22 -5.33 -0.80
N GLN A 248 15.34 -6.17 -1.39
CA GLN A 248 15.31 -7.60 -1.11
C GLN A 248 16.60 -8.28 -1.61
N GLY A 249 17.14 -7.88 -2.76
CA GLY A 249 18.42 -8.37 -3.28
C GLY A 249 19.56 -8.15 -2.30
N ARG A 250 19.72 -6.93 -1.76
CA ARG A 250 20.71 -6.66 -0.71
C ARG A 250 20.47 -7.47 0.55
N TRP A 251 19.22 -7.59 0.99
CA TRP A 251 18.86 -8.41 2.14
C TRP A 251 19.25 -9.89 1.94
N LEU A 252 19.01 -10.44 0.74
CA LEU A 252 19.34 -11.82 0.38
C LEU A 252 20.86 -12.06 0.39
N LEU A 253 21.66 -11.08 -0.03
CA LEU A 253 23.12 -11.20 -0.04
C LEU A 253 23.71 -11.33 1.38
N HIS A 254 23.00 -10.94 2.44
CA HIS A 254 23.44 -11.18 3.81
C HIS A 254 23.19 -12.62 4.30
N SER A 255 22.45 -13.44 3.54
CA SER A 255 22.19 -14.84 3.89
C SER A 255 23.41 -15.72 3.63
N GLN A 256 23.83 -16.49 4.64
CA GLN A 256 24.92 -17.47 4.50
C GLN A 256 24.66 -18.46 3.37
N LYS A 257 23.42 -18.94 3.22
CA LYS A 257 23.06 -19.91 2.17
C LYS A 257 23.18 -19.32 0.78
N VAL A 258 22.79 -18.06 0.61
CA VAL A 258 22.98 -17.33 -0.66
C VAL A 258 24.47 -17.18 -0.98
N GLN A 259 25.29 -16.85 0.03
CA GLN A 259 26.75 -16.79 -0.12
C GLN A 259 27.37 -18.14 -0.52
N GLU A 260 26.83 -19.26 -0.03
CA GLU A 260 27.26 -20.60 -0.44
C GLU A 260 26.91 -20.89 -1.91
N LEU A 261 25.71 -20.55 -2.37
CA LEU A 261 25.30 -20.73 -3.77
C LEU A 261 26.14 -19.88 -4.73
N LEU A 262 26.49 -18.64 -4.34
CA LEU A 262 27.40 -17.77 -5.09
C LEU A 262 28.79 -18.42 -5.23
N LYS A 263 29.35 -18.96 -4.13
CA LYS A 263 30.65 -19.66 -4.15
C LYS A 263 30.65 -20.91 -5.03
N GLN A 264 29.51 -21.61 -5.07
CA GLN A 264 29.31 -22.79 -5.93
C GLN A 264 29.06 -22.43 -7.40
N LYS A 265 28.94 -21.15 -7.74
CA LYS A 265 28.56 -20.65 -9.08
C LYS A 265 27.20 -21.17 -9.56
N LEU A 266 26.34 -21.62 -8.63
CA LEU A 266 24.94 -21.93 -8.92
C LEU A 266 24.08 -20.66 -8.92
N LEU A 267 24.58 -19.58 -8.33
CA LEU A 267 23.97 -18.28 -8.31
C LEU A 267 25.02 -17.23 -8.68
N GLU A 268 24.57 -16.17 -9.34
CA GLU A 268 25.37 -15.00 -9.70
C GLU A 268 24.52 -13.74 -9.47
N ASP A 269 25.10 -12.73 -8.82
CA ASP A 269 24.46 -11.44 -8.60
C ASP A 269 24.72 -10.52 -9.81
N LEU A 270 23.64 -10.10 -10.49
CA LEU A 270 23.72 -9.27 -11.70
C LEU A 270 23.36 -7.79 -11.44
N GLY A 271 22.99 -7.43 -10.21
CA GLY A 271 22.58 -6.08 -9.88
C GLY A 271 21.27 -5.65 -10.54
N GLN A 272 21.05 -4.33 -10.58
CA GLN A 272 19.85 -3.72 -11.19
C GLN A 272 19.98 -3.63 -12.70
N GLN A 273 18.94 -4.05 -13.44
CA GLN A 273 18.94 -4.10 -14.90
C GLN A 273 17.60 -3.67 -15.50
N GLY A 274 17.66 -3.06 -16.68
CA GLY A 274 16.51 -2.74 -17.52
C GLY A 274 15.71 -1.52 -17.06
N ARG A 275 14.47 -1.44 -17.55
CA ARG A 275 13.55 -0.35 -17.29
C ARG A 275 13.20 -0.26 -15.82
N LYS A 276 12.78 0.94 -15.43
CA LYS A 276 12.29 1.18 -14.09
C LYS A 276 10.80 0.86 -13.98
N PHE A 277 10.43 0.26 -12.86
CA PHE A 277 9.05 -0.02 -12.51
C PHE A 277 8.61 0.90 -11.37
N LYS A 278 7.36 1.34 -11.43
CA LYS A 278 6.68 2.12 -10.40
C LYS A 278 6.11 1.15 -9.35
N PRO A 279 6.41 1.29 -8.05
CA PRO A 279 5.75 0.52 -7.02
C PRO A 279 4.27 0.93 -6.95
N THR A 280 3.40 -0.07 -6.90
CA THR A 280 1.94 0.11 -6.72
C THR A 280 1.59 0.35 -5.25
N SER A 281 0.31 0.58 -4.90
CA SER A 281 -0.15 0.76 -3.52
C SER A 281 0.24 -0.37 -2.55
N SER A 282 0.53 -1.57 -3.08
CA SER A 282 1.06 -2.71 -2.31
C SER A 282 2.56 -2.63 -1.98
N VAL A 283 3.27 -1.62 -2.51
CA VAL A 283 4.73 -1.40 -2.52
C VAL A 283 5.50 -2.45 -3.31
N ARG A 284 5.21 -3.73 -3.07
CA ARG A 284 5.96 -4.87 -3.62
C ARG A 284 5.49 -5.37 -4.99
N THR A 285 4.32 -4.95 -5.45
CA THR A 285 3.92 -5.15 -6.85
C THR A 285 4.35 -3.92 -7.62
N VAL A 286 5.08 -4.12 -8.72
CA VAL A 286 5.64 -3.03 -9.50
C VAL A 286 5.13 -3.07 -10.93
N TYR A 287 4.89 -1.90 -11.49
CA TYR A 287 4.21 -1.68 -12.77
C TYR A 287 5.07 -0.84 -13.71
N ASN A 288 5.08 -1.20 -14.99
CA ASN A 288 5.61 -0.36 -16.06
C ASN A 288 4.67 -0.53 -17.26
N ALA A 289 4.26 0.58 -17.87
CA ALA A 289 3.30 0.57 -18.97
C ALA A 289 3.82 -0.15 -20.22
N ASP A 290 5.14 -0.21 -20.43
CA ASP A 290 5.73 -0.90 -21.58
C ASP A 290 6.00 -2.40 -21.32
N ALA A 291 5.74 -2.89 -20.10
CA ALA A 291 5.98 -4.26 -19.69
C ALA A 291 4.72 -5.12 -19.80
N ARG A 292 4.91 -6.35 -20.27
CA ARG A 292 3.84 -7.33 -20.39
C ARG A 292 3.35 -7.84 -19.03
N PHE A 293 4.24 -7.86 -18.05
CA PHE A 293 3.94 -8.30 -16.70
C PHE A 293 4.20 -7.19 -15.69
N MET A 294 3.30 -7.07 -14.71
CA MET A 294 3.63 -6.51 -13.41
C MET A 294 4.38 -7.58 -12.61
N PHE A 295 5.34 -7.16 -11.77
CA PHE A 295 6.08 -8.09 -10.92
C PHE A 295 5.65 -7.93 -9.47
N LYS A 296 5.12 -8.99 -8.86
CA LYS A 296 4.81 -9.03 -7.42
C LYS A 296 5.94 -9.75 -6.69
N LEU A 297 6.78 -8.94 -6.06
CA LEU A 297 8.06 -9.33 -5.49
C LEU A 297 7.90 -9.73 -4.01
N SER A 298 8.70 -10.68 -3.55
CA SER A 298 8.87 -10.85 -2.10
C SER A 298 9.62 -9.64 -1.53
N LEU A 299 9.16 -9.16 -0.38
CA LEU A 299 9.76 -8.03 0.32
C LEU A 299 9.69 -8.28 1.82
N ASN A 300 10.85 -8.53 2.45
CA ASN A 300 10.97 -8.82 3.88
C ASN A 300 10.84 -7.56 4.75
N ILE A 301 9.79 -6.78 4.51
CA ILE A 301 9.41 -5.57 5.23
C ILE A 301 8.00 -5.74 5.76
N LYS A 302 7.78 -5.29 6.99
CA LYS A 302 6.44 -5.27 7.61
C LYS A 302 5.69 -4.07 7.07
N ILE A 303 4.60 -4.32 6.35
CA ILE A 303 3.67 -3.29 5.86
C ILE A 303 2.32 -3.60 6.47
N THR A 304 1.75 -2.64 7.20
CA THR A 304 0.56 -2.84 8.05
C THR A 304 0.78 -3.97 9.05
N ASN A 305 0.05 -5.08 8.99
CA ASN A 305 0.14 -6.17 9.96
C ASN A 305 1.07 -7.32 9.56
N SER A 306 1.63 -7.33 8.34
CA SER A 306 2.26 -8.52 7.76
C SER A 306 3.60 -8.22 7.08
N VAL A 307 4.54 -9.15 7.22
CA VAL A 307 5.72 -9.22 6.35
C VAL A 307 5.25 -9.59 4.93
N ARG A 308 5.75 -8.88 3.92
CA ARG A 308 5.29 -9.04 2.53
C ARG A 308 6.11 -10.05 1.74
N ALA A 309 6.27 -11.25 2.27
CA ALA A 309 6.81 -12.40 1.54
C ALA A 309 5.74 -13.05 0.64
N ASN A 310 6.14 -13.72 -0.43
CA ASN A 310 5.27 -14.62 -1.18
C ASN A 310 5.49 -16.06 -0.67
N LEU A 311 4.41 -16.73 -0.27
CA LEU A 311 4.46 -18.11 0.25
C LEU A 311 4.28 -19.14 -0.86
N PHE A 312 4.83 -20.35 -0.75
CA PHE A 312 4.68 -21.37 -1.81
C PHE A 312 3.22 -21.66 -2.17
N LYS A 313 2.36 -21.77 -1.15
CA LYS A 313 0.91 -21.96 -1.36
C LYS A 313 0.26 -20.80 -2.13
N GLU A 314 0.80 -19.58 -2.03
CA GLU A 314 0.28 -18.40 -2.73
C GLU A 314 0.74 -18.38 -4.19
N LEU A 315 1.95 -18.89 -4.47
CA LEU A 315 2.45 -19.07 -5.83
C LEU A 315 1.56 -20.05 -6.61
N GLU A 316 1.29 -21.22 -6.04
CA GLU A 316 0.41 -22.23 -6.64
C GLU A 316 -1.03 -21.74 -6.83
N ARG A 317 -1.58 -21.01 -5.84
CA ARG A 317 -2.92 -20.43 -5.93
C ARG A 317 -3.07 -19.47 -7.12
N GLY A 318 -2.01 -18.72 -7.46
CA GLY A 318 -2.02 -17.85 -8.63
C GLY A 318 -2.29 -18.63 -9.92
N LEU A 319 -1.58 -19.76 -10.10
CA LEU A 319 -1.75 -20.64 -11.25
C LEU A 319 -3.14 -21.29 -11.28
N GLU A 320 -3.65 -21.74 -10.13
CA GLU A 320 -4.98 -22.36 -10.06
C GLU A 320 -6.10 -21.37 -10.39
N VAL A 321 -6.01 -20.12 -9.92
CA VAL A 321 -6.97 -19.07 -10.31
C VAL A 321 -6.90 -18.80 -11.81
N ASP A 322 -5.70 -18.71 -12.38
CA ASP A 322 -5.55 -18.49 -13.82
C ASP A 322 -6.13 -19.65 -14.67
N LYS A 323 -5.94 -20.91 -14.25
CA LYS A 323 -6.56 -22.08 -14.88
C LYS A 323 -8.08 -22.05 -14.81
N ILE A 324 -8.66 -21.66 -13.67
CA ILE A 324 -10.13 -21.55 -13.51
C ILE A 324 -10.69 -20.52 -14.50
N PHE A 325 -10.08 -19.34 -14.59
CA PHE A 325 -10.51 -18.27 -15.50
C PHE A 325 -10.24 -18.56 -16.98
N SER A 326 -9.33 -19.50 -17.28
CA SER A 326 -9.05 -20.01 -18.63
C SER A 326 -9.90 -21.25 -18.98
N SER A 327 -10.79 -21.69 -18.09
CA SER A 327 -11.71 -22.79 -18.31
C SER A 327 -13.12 -22.30 -18.67
N THR A 328 -14.03 -23.24 -18.93
CA THR A 328 -15.46 -22.96 -19.13
C THR A 328 -16.12 -22.15 -18.01
N ILE A 329 -15.60 -22.21 -16.77
CA ILE A 329 -16.08 -21.37 -15.66
C ILE A 329 -15.77 -19.90 -15.93
N GLY A 330 -14.57 -19.60 -16.43
CA GLY A 330 -14.20 -18.25 -16.82
C GLY A 330 -15.02 -17.74 -18.00
N ASP A 331 -15.31 -18.61 -18.98
CA ASP A 331 -16.18 -18.27 -20.11
C ASP A 331 -17.60 -17.92 -19.65
N ASP A 332 -18.16 -18.72 -18.73
CA ASP A 332 -19.48 -18.50 -18.15
C ASP A 332 -19.53 -17.19 -17.33
N LEU A 333 -18.50 -16.92 -16.54
CA LEU A 333 -18.37 -15.67 -15.78
C LEU A 333 -18.30 -14.46 -16.70
N ARG A 334 -17.49 -14.49 -17.77
CA ARG A 334 -17.41 -13.39 -18.75
C ARG A 334 -18.73 -13.17 -19.48
N SER A 335 -19.45 -14.25 -19.81
CA SER A 335 -20.76 -14.17 -20.44
C SER A 335 -21.82 -13.53 -19.53
N HIS A 336 -21.80 -13.83 -18.23
CA HIS A 336 -22.76 -13.30 -17.26
C HIS A 336 -22.37 -11.91 -16.73
N PHE A 337 -21.07 -11.62 -16.64
CA PHE A 337 -20.52 -10.40 -16.07
C PHE A 337 -19.45 -9.80 -17.00
N PRO A 338 -19.83 -9.25 -18.17
CA PRO A 338 -18.88 -8.80 -19.20
C PRO A 338 -17.99 -7.63 -18.76
N ASN A 339 -18.37 -6.90 -17.70
CA ASN A 339 -17.61 -5.78 -17.14
C ASN A 339 -16.81 -6.18 -15.88
N PHE A 340 -16.72 -7.48 -15.57
CA PHE A 340 -15.94 -8.00 -14.47
C PHE A 340 -14.74 -8.77 -15.01
N GLU A 341 -13.55 -8.44 -14.52
CA GLU A 341 -12.33 -9.16 -14.86
C GLU A 341 -11.40 -9.24 -13.66
N VAL A 342 -10.52 -10.24 -13.67
CA VAL A 342 -9.49 -10.48 -12.66
C VAL A 342 -8.12 -10.30 -13.30
N VAL A 343 -7.26 -9.51 -12.66
CA VAL A 343 -5.84 -9.45 -13.01
C VAL A 343 -5.16 -10.72 -12.49
N ARG A 344 -4.75 -11.59 -13.42
CA ARG A 344 -4.28 -12.96 -13.13
C ARG A 344 -2.76 -13.04 -12.93
N ASP A 345 -2.34 -14.09 -12.23
CA ASP A 345 -0.96 -14.39 -11.88
C ASP A 345 -0.50 -15.69 -12.60
N PRO A 346 -0.26 -15.64 -13.93
CA PRO A 346 -0.07 -16.84 -14.74
C PRO A 346 1.27 -17.54 -14.56
N ALA A 347 2.26 -16.91 -13.92
CA ALA A 347 3.57 -17.53 -13.72
C ALA A 347 4.26 -17.05 -12.43
N TYR A 348 5.19 -17.85 -11.93
CA TYR A 348 6.06 -17.49 -10.81
C TYR A 348 7.45 -18.12 -10.96
N ILE A 349 8.45 -17.54 -10.30
CA ILE A 349 9.79 -18.09 -10.16
C ILE A 349 10.33 -17.86 -8.74
N THR A 350 11.08 -18.81 -8.20
CA THR A 350 11.75 -18.68 -6.91
C THR A 350 12.97 -19.61 -6.79
N ILE A 351 13.78 -19.38 -5.76
CA ILE A 351 14.91 -20.22 -5.37
C ILE A 351 14.66 -20.69 -3.94
N PRO A 352 14.11 -21.89 -3.69
CA PRO A 352 13.95 -22.41 -2.35
C PRO A 352 15.31 -22.55 -1.64
N LEU A 353 15.37 -22.20 -0.35
CA LEU A 353 16.56 -22.45 0.47
C LEU A 353 16.20 -23.54 1.49
N ASP A 354 16.91 -24.67 1.42
CA ASP A 354 16.66 -25.87 2.24
C ASP A 354 15.19 -26.34 2.18
N GLY A 355 14.58 -26.24 0.99
CA GLY A 355 13.19 -26.63 0.75
C GLY A 355 12.14 -25.66 1.29
N LYS A 356 12.53 -24.45 1.72
CA LYS A 356 11.64 -23.44 2.30
C LYS A 356 11.65 -22.13 1.51
N GLU A 357 10.66 -21.28 1.77
CA GLU A 357 10.60 -19.93 1.24
C GLU A 357 11.84 -19.11 1.63
N SER A 358 12.37 -18.34 0.69
CA SER A 358 13.70 -17.74 0.77
C SER A 358 13.75 -16.23 0.55
N GLY A 359 12.64 -15.62 0.11
CA GLY A 359 12.59 -14.22 -0.31
C GLY A 359 12.95 -13.97 -1.78
N PHE A 360 13.29 -15.00 -2.56
CA PHE A 360 13.46 -14.89 -4.03
C PHE A 360 12.14 -14.96 -4.82
N ALA A 361 11.03 -15.30 -4.16
CA ALA A 361 9.78 -15.58 -4.85
C ALA A 361 9.18 -14.35 -5.53
N THR A 362 9.01 -14.42 -6.84
CA THR A 362 8.43 -13.39 -7.70
C THR A 362 7.31 -13.99 -8.54
N ILE A 363 6.17 -13.31 -8.51
CA ILE A 363 5.00 -13.62 -9.34
C ILE A 363 4.99 -12.68 -10.55
N LEU A 364 4.77 -13.24 -11.73
CA LEU A 364 4.48 -12.49 -12.96
C LEU A 364 2.97 -12.35 -13.05
N ARG A 365 2.50 -11.12 -12.88
CA ARG A 365 1.09 -10.75 -13.00
C ARG A 365 0.85 -10.18 -14.38
N ALA A 366 -0.18 -10.65 -15.08
CA ALA A 366 -0.52 -10.09 -16.40
C ALA A 366 -0.80 -8.59 -16.29
N ASN A 367 -0.26 -7.79 -17.22
CA ASN A 367 -0.49 -6.35 -17.25
C ASN A 367 -1.56 -5.97 -18.29
N PRO A 368 -2.80 -5.68 -17.89
CA PRO A 368 -3.83 -5.21 -18.82
C PRO A 368 -3.65 -3.74 -19.21
N PHE A 369 -2.90 -2.96 -18.42
CA PHE A 369 -2.73 -1.51 -18.60
C PHE A 369 -1.39 -1.20 -19.28
N GLN A 370 -1.11 -1.84 -20.41
CA GLN A 370 0.17 -1.68 -21.13
C GLN A 370 0.01 -0.91 -22.44
N THR A 371 1.11 -0.33 -22.92
CA THR A 371 1.21 0.41 -24.18
C THR A 371 1.34 -0.52 -25.39
N LYS A 372 1.98 -1.68 -25.21
CA LYS A 372 2.24 -2.68 -26.26
C LYS A 372 1.15 -3.76 -26.24
N ALA A 373 1.00 -4.46 -27.38
CA ALA A 373 -0.07 -5.43 -27.70
C ALA A 373 -0.75 -6.11 -26.49
N GLN A 374 -2.09 -6.05 -26.43
CA GLN A 374 -2.94 -6.67 -25.40
C GLN A 374 -2.57 -8.14 -25.21
N GLN A 375 -2.12 -8.51 -24.00
CA GLN A 375 -1.91 -9.91 -23.63
C GLN A 375 -3.21 -10.65 -23.31
N ILE A 376 -4.27 -9.90 -23.00
CA ILE A 376 -5.57 -10.44 -22.62
C ILE A 376 -6.54 -10.01 -23.73
N GLU A 377 -6.78 -10.92 -24.67
CA GLU A 377 -7.65 -10.68 -25.86
C GLU A 377 -9.07 -10.22 -25.50
N ALA A 378 -9.51 -10.45 -24.26
CA ALA A 378 -10.85 -10.12 -23.77
C ALA A 378 -10.97 -8.73 -23.11
N LEU A 379 -9.87 -7.98 -22.95
CA LEU A 379 -9.88 -6.68 -22.27
C LEU A 379 -9.61 -5.53 -23.23
N ASP A 380 -10.56 -4.60 -23.33
CA ASP A 380 -10.37 -3.32 -24.02
C ASP A 380 -9.73 -2.29 -23.08
N THR A 381 -8.47 -2.55 -22.70
CA THR A 381 -7.67 -1.67 -21.86
C THR A 381 -6.29 -1.41 -22.46
N ASP A 382 -5.71 -0.29 -22.07
CA ASP A 382 -4.38 0.22 -22.45
C ASP A 382 -3.75 1.03 -21.31
N SER A 383 -2.61 1.68 -21.56
CA SER A 383 -1.92 2.50 -20.57
C SER A 383 -2.66 3.77 -20.15
N GLU A 384 -3.64 4.24 -20.94
CA GLU A 384 -4.41 5.47 -20.71
C GLU A 384 -5.79 5.19 -20.11
N THR A 385 -6.13 3.92 -19.92
CA THR A 385 -7.38 3.48 -19.33
C THR A 385 -7.59 4.11 -17.96
N ASP A 386 -8.70 4.82 -17.79
CA ASP A 386 -9.09 5.47 -16.54
C ASP A 386 -9.58 4.42 -15.54
N VAL A 387 -8.66 3.97 -14.69
CA VAL A 387 -8.91 2.95 -13.68
C VAL A 387 -8.38 3.44 -12.34
N SER A 388 -9.12 3.13 -11.28
CA SER A 388 -8.87 3.70 -9.96
C SER A 388 -8.75 2.62 -8.90
N CYS A 389 -7.64 2.63 -8.17
CA CYS A 389 -7.56 1.94 -6.89
C CYS A 389 -8.57 2.58 -5.92
N LEU A 390 -9.57 1.79 -5.48
CA LEU A 390 -10.73 2.29 -4.73
C LEU A 390 -10.33 3.03 -3.44
N ILE A 391 -9.30 2.54 -2.73
CA ILE A 391 -8.85 3.19 -1.50
C ILE A 391 -8.23 4.57 -1.77
N GLY A 392 -7.49 4.74 -2.87
CA GLY A 392 -6.95 6.04 -3.30
C GLY A 392 -8.07 6.99 -3.76
N LEU A 393 -9.08 6.46 -4.46
CA LEU A 393 -10.26 7.20 -4.90
C LEU A 393 -11.04 7.82 -3.73
N CYS A 394 -11.11 7.11 -2.60
CA CYS A 394 -11.86 7.50 -1.41
C CYS A 394 -11.04 8.29 -0.36
N GLN A 395 -9.74 8.49 -0.57
CA GLN A 395 -8.88 9.19 0.39
C GLN A 395 -9.30 10.66 0.54
N ASP A 396 -9.14 11.22 1.75
CA ASP A 396 -9.24 12.66 1.97
C ASP A 396 -8.15 13.43 1.21
N ALA A 397 -8.48 14.68 0.88
CA ALA A 397 -7.56 15.55 0.16
C ALA A 397 -6.50 16.15 1.10
N ILE A 398 -5.23 16.14 0.67
CA ILE A 398 -4.10 16.68 1.46
C ILE A 398 -4.04 18.20 1.43
N ASP A 399 -4.64 18.82 0.42
CA ASP A 399 -4.71 20.28 0.24
C ASP A 399 -5.99 20.89 0.85
N GLY A 400 -6.80 20.09 1.53
CA GLY A 400 -8.09 20.50 2.11
C GLY A 400 -9.21 20.67 1.08
N SER A 401 -8.98 20.29 -0.19
CA SER A 401 -10.03 20.20 -1.20
C SER A 401 -10.94 18.99 -0.94
N SER A 402 -11.62 18.49 -1.96
CA SER A 402 -12.47 17.31 -1.84
C SER A 402 -11.78 16.07 -2.40
N SER A 403 -12.14 14.90 -1.89
CA SER A 403 -11.66 13.63 -2.42
C SER A 403 -11.92 13.50 -3.92
N ARG A 404 -11.09 12.70 -4.60
CA ARG A 404 -11.25 12.46 -6.03
C ARG A 404 -12.64 11.93 -6.38
N LEU A 405 -13.18 11.02 -5.56
CA LEU A 405 -14.55 10.52 -5.71
C LEU A 405 -15.59 11.64 -5.70
N ALA A 406 -15.50 12.57 -4.75
CA ALA A 406 -16.42 13.69 -4.67
C ALA A 406 -16.30 14.62 -5.90
N ASN A 407 -15.08 14.82 -6.43
CA ASN A 407 -14.87 15.60 -7.64
C ASN A 407 -15.47 14.94 -8.87
N ILE A 408 -15.31 13.61 -9.02
CA ILE A 408 -15.95 12.83 -10.09
C ILE A 408 -17.47 12.94 -10.01
N ILE A 409 -18.07 12.71 -8.84
CA ILE A 409 -19.53 12.81 -8.66
C ILE A 409 -20.04 14.21 -9.01
N ARG A 410 -19.37 15.27 -8.56
CA ARG A 410 -19.76 16.66 -8.89
C ARG A 410 -19.62 16.97 -10.38
N ASN A 411 -18.59 16.45 -11.02
CA ASN A 411 -18.38 16.64 -12.44
C ASN A 411 -19.47 15.94 -13.27
N LEU A 412 -19.76 14.68 -12.95
CA LEU A 412 -20.83 13.90 -13.58
C LEU A 412 -22.20 14.55 -13.35
N ALA A 413 -22.51 14.98 -12.13
CA ALA A 413 -23.74 15.70 -11.81
C ALA A 413 -23.92 16.96 -12.69
N LYS A 414 -22.84 17.72 -12.90
CA LYS A 414 -22.84 18.89 -13.79
C LYS A 414 -23.02 18.49 -15.27
N GLN A 415 -22.35 17.45 -15.74
CA GLN A 415 -22.44 16.98 -17.13
C GLN A 415 -23.83 16.42 -17.46
N GLU A 416 -24.41 15.66 -16.54
CA GLU A 416 -25.71 15.01 -16.71
C GLU A 416 -26.89 15.92 -16.32
N ASN A 417 -26.61 17.14 -15.82
CA ASN A 417 -27.62 18.06 -15.29
C ASN A 417 -28.52 17.42 -14.21
N ARG A 418 -27.91 16.69 -13.28
CA ARG A 418 -28.54 16.00 -12.15
C ARG A 418 -28.00 16.54 -10.82
N SER A 419 -28.71 16.28 -9.72
CA SER A 419 -28.19 16.61 -8.39
C SER A 419 -27.05 15.65 -8.01
N THR A 420 -26.12 16.10 -7.15
CA THR A 420 -25.03 15.23 -6.65
C THR A 420 -25.58 14.02 -5.89
N THR A 421 -26.69 14.17 -5.16
CA THR A 421 -27.39 13.08 -4.44
C THR A 421 -27.95 12.02 -5.38
N THR A 422 -28.23 12.38 -6.64
CA THR A 422 -28.77 11.45 -7.63
C THR A 422 -27.67 10.67 -8.36
N VAL A 423 -26.43 11.16 -8.32
CA VAL A 423 -25.25 10.54 -8.94
C VAL A 423 -24.45 9.69 -7.95
N SER A 424 -24.37 10.13 -6.68
CA SER A 424 -23.82 9.35 -5.57
C SER A 424 -24.74 8.21 -5.16
#